data_AF-A0A8T3NT87-F1
#
_entry.id   AF-A0A8T3NT87-F1
#
_cell.length_a   1.000
_cell.length_b   1.000
_cell.length_c   1.000
_cell.angle_alpha   90.00
_cell.angle_beta   90.00
_cell.angle_gamma   90.00
#
_symmetry.space_group_name_H-M   'P 1'
#
loop_
_entity.id
_entity.type
_entity.pdbx_description
1 polymer ?
#
loop_
_entity_poly.entity_id
_entity_poly.type
_entity_poly.pdbx_seq_one_letter_code
_entity_poly.pdbx_strand_id
1 'polypeptide(L)'
;METTRAATPRSPASRDLGLNAKLLFPTRQIAEHYYLPLIYTACRTCYSELTPEDIFERATSGQVATEKQQDLVRRVIGSGHGSTIEHVVFSFA
;
A
#
# COMPACT_ATOMS: atom_id res chain seq x y z
N MET A 1 15.02 -55.65 18.08
CA MET A 1 15.71 -54.40 17.71
C MET A 1 14.63 -53.41 17.32
N GLU A 2 14.25 -52.55 18.26
CA GLU A 2 13.04 -51.71 18.19
C GLU A 2 13.38 -50.38 17.51
N THR A 3 12.71 -50.08 16.40
CA THR A 3 12.92 -48.85 15.64
C THR A 3 12.02 -47.74 16.17
N THR A 4 12.59 -46.88 17.02
CA THR A 4 11.94 -45.64 17.46
C THR A 4 11.69 -44.72 16.26
N ARG A 5 10.45 -44.66 15.79
CA ARG A 5 10.03 -43.69 14.78
C ARG A 5 10.06 -42.29 15.40
N ALA A 6 10.97 -41.45 14.95
CA ALA A 6 11.02 -40.05 15.36
C ALA A 6 9.68 -39.37 14.97
N ALA A 7 8.94 -38.90 15.97
CA ALA A 7 7.69 -38.18 15.74
C ALA A 7 8.00 -36.87 15.00
N THR A 8 7.31 -36.65 13.88
CA THR A 8 7.37 -35.37 13.14
C THR A 8 7.04 -34.23 14.12
N PRO A 9 7.88 -33.18 14.21
CA PRO A 9 7.60 -32.04 15.08
C PRO A 9 6.22 -31.47 14.75
N ARG A 10 5.39 -31.25 15.78
CA ARG A 10 4.08 -30.62 15.59
C ARG A 10 4.28 -29.23 14.95
N SER A 11 3.56 -28.98 13.86
CA SER A 11 3.62 -27.70 13.13
C SER A 11 3.41 -26.54 14.10
N PRO A 12 4.28 -25.51 14.08
CA PRO A 12 4.10 -24.32 14.91
C PRO A 12 2.91 -23.46 14.47
N ALA A 13 2.31 -23.74 13.30
CA ALA A 13 1.24 -22.95 12.70
C ALA A 13 -0.04 -22.85 13.55
N SER A 14 -0.27 -23.78 14.48
CA SER A 14 -1.45 -23.79 15.35
C SER A 14 -1.19 -23.27 16.76
N ARG A 15 0.04 -22.81 17.06
CA ARG A 15 0.34 -22.21 18.35
C ARG A 15 -0.12 -20.76 18.36
N ASP A 16 -0.83 -20.37 19.42
CA ASP A 16 -1.01 -18.96 19.73
C ASP A 16 0.35 -18.38 20.12
N LEU A 17 0.92 -17.58 19.23
CA LEU A 17 2.24 -16.96 19.39
C LEU A 17 2.14 -15.56 20.00
N GLY A 18 0.94 -15.07 20.31
CA GLY A 18 0.74 -13.69 20.77
C GLY A 18 1.11 -12.64 19.71
N LEU A 19 1.00 -12.98 18.42
CA LEU A 19 1.31 -12.06 17.32
C LEU A 19 0.43 -10.81 17.41
N ASN A 20 1.08 -9.65 17.55
CA ASN A 20 0.45 -8.35 17.44
C ASN A 20 1.14 -7.54 16.33
N ALA A 21 0.42 -6.56 15.78
CA ALA A 21 0.98 -5.61 14.84
C ALA A 21 0.36 -4.25 15.12
N LYS A 22 1.20 -3.25 15.37
CA LYS A 22 0.78 -1.87 15.56
C LYS A 22 1.31 -1.02 14.42
N LEU A 23 0.41 -0.33 13.72
CA LEU A 23 0.79 0.68 12.74
C LEU A 23 1.51 1.83 13.46
N LEU A 24 2.79 2.03 13.15
CA LEU A 24 3.62 3.11 13.67
C LEU A 24 3.59 4.34 12.77
N PHE A 25 3.56 4.10 11.45
CA PHE A 25 3.51 5.15 10.44
C PHE A 25 2.80 4.61 9.19
N PRO A 26 1.99 5.42 8.48
CA PRO A 26 1.61 6.80 8.78
C PRO A 26 0.64 6.91 9.96
N THR A 27 0.39 8.14 10.42
CA THR A 27 -0.84 8.40 11.21
C THR A 27 -2.06 8.28 10.29
N ARG A 28 -3.24 8.05 10.89
CA ARG A 28 -4.50 8.02 10.16
C ARG A 28 -4.71 9.25 9.28
N GLN A 29 -4.45 10.44 9.84
CA GLN A 29 -4.60 11.71 9.13
C GLN A 29 -3.68 11.82 7.92
N ILE A 30 -2.42 11.38 8.03
CA ILE A 30 -1.48 11.37 6.91
C ILE A 30 -1.97 10.44 5.79
N ALA A 31 -2.41 9.23 6.15
CA ALA A 31 -2.90 8.26 5.17
C ALA A 31 -4.15 8.78 4.44
N GLU A 32 -5.15 9.25 5.19
CA GLU A 32 -6.42 9.72 4.63
C GLU A 32 -6.26 10.96 3.75
N HIS A 33 -5.30 11.83 4.07
CA HIS A 33 -5.13 13.09 3.33
C HIS A 33 -4.15 12.99 2.15
N TYR A 34 -3.05 12.23 2.28
CA TYR A 34 -1.95 12.31 1.30
C TYR A 34 -1.77 11.06 0.43
N TYR A 35 -2.19 9.87 0.84
CA TYR A 35 -1.76 8.65 0.14
C TYR A 35 -2.44 8.47 -1.22
N LEU A 36 -3.75 8.76 -1.31
CA LEU A 36 -4.42 8.73 -2.60
C LEU A 36 -3.85 9.78 -3.58
N PRO A 37 -3.67 11.06 -3.19
CA PRO A 37 -3.01 12.04 -4.03
C PRO A 37 -1.59 11.65 -4.46
N LEU A 38 -0.77 11.09 -3.57
CA LEU A 38 0.59 10.64 -3.91
C LEU A 38 0.59 9.56 -4.98
N ILE A 39 -0.24 8.53 -4.81
CA ILE A 39 -0.35 7.43 -5.77
C ILE A 39 -0.95 7.95 -7.09
N TYR A 40 -1.96 8.81 -7.02
CA TYR A 40 -2.54 9.43 -8.21
C TYR A 40 -1.50 10.24 -8.98
N THR A 41 -0.66 11.02 -8.29
CA THR A 41 0.44 11.76 -8.90
C THR A 41 1.39 10.81 -9.62
N ALA A 42 1.86 9.75 -8.96
CA ALA A 42 2.73 8.75 -9.59
C ALA A 42 2.09 8.14 -10.85
N CYS A 43 0.81 7.77 -10.78
CA CYS A 43 0.05 7.27 -11.92
C CYS A 43 -0.03 8.28 -13.07
N ARG A 44 -0.35 9.56 -12.79
CA ARG A 44 -0.56 10.58 -13.82
C ARG A 44 0.72 11.06 -14.46
N THR A 45 1.83 11.11 -13.73
CA THR A 45 3.12 11.57 -14.25
C THR A 45 3.54 10.80 -15.50
N CYS A 46 3.20 9.50 -15.59
CA CYS A 46 3.50 8.68 -16.77
C CYS A 46 2.70 9.04 -18.04
N TYR A 47 1.62 9.83 -17.92
CA TYR A 47 0.65 10.08 -18.99
C TYR A 47 0.25 11.56 -19.12
N SER A 48 0.98 12.48 -18.48
CA SER A 48 0.62 13.90 -18.39
C SER A 48 1.83 14.77 -18.66
N GLU A 49 1.62 15.88 -19.39
CA GLU A 49 2.64 16.93 -19.61
C GLU A 49 2.81 17.87 -18.40
N LEU A 50 2.03 17.65 -17.34
CA LEU A 50 2.12 18.42 -16.09
C LEU A 50 3.28 17.89 -15.23
N THR A 51 3.91 18.78 -14.47
CA THR A 51 4.91 18.37 -13.48
C THR A 51 4.24 17.54 -12.36
N PRO A 52 4.97 16.63 -11.70
CA PRO A 52 4.46 15.92 -10.53
C PRO A 52 3.91 16.85 -9.44
N GLU A 53 4.56 17.99 -9.23
CA GLU A 53 4.16 19.01 -8.27
C GLU A 53 2.79 19.60 -8.61
N ASP A 54 2.57 20.00 -9.87
CA ASP A 54 1.29 20.54 -10.34
C ASP A 54 0.17 19.50 -10.22
N ILE A 55 0.47 18.24 -10.53
CA ILE A 55 -0.50 17.14 -10.41
C ILE A 55 -0.89 16.94 -8.94
N PHE A 56 0.11 16.94 -8.05
CA PHE A 56 -0.10 16.74 -6.62
C PHE A 56 -0.91 17.88 -5.99
N GLU A 57 -0.63 19.13 -6.35
CA GLU A 57 -1.39 20.28 -5.88
C GLU A 57 -2.86 20.19 -6.31
N ARG A 58 -3.13 19.83 -7.57
CA ARG A 58 -4.51 19.64 -8.07
C ARG A 58 -5.22 18.49 -7.36
N ALA A 59 -4.51 17.41 -7.05
CA ALA A 59 -5.06 16.24 -6.37
C ALA A 59 -5.39 16.51 -4.89
N THR A 60 -4.55 17.29 -4.20
CA THR A 60 -4.72 17.62 -2.78
C THR A 60 -5.67 18.79 -2.53
N SER A 61 -5.74 19.77 -3.45
CA SER A 61 -6.65 20.92 -3.35
C SER A 61 -8.11 20.62 -3.71
N GLY A 62 -8.42 19.40 -4.15
CA GLY A 62 -9.77 19.00 -4.55
C GLY A 62 -10.16 19.41 -5.99
N GLN A 63 -9.24 19.97 -6.78
CA GLN A 63 -9.46 20.23 -8.21
C GLN A 63 -9.68 18.93 -9.00
N VAL A 64 -9.13 17.81 -8.51
CA VAL A 64 -9.46 16.46 -8.99
C VAL A 64 -10.31 15.76 -7.95
N ALA A 65 -11.58 15.48 -8.29
CA ALA A 65 -12.50 14.72 -7.44
C ALA A 65 -11.88 13.38 -7.00
N THR A 66 -12.09 13.02 -5.73
CA THR A 66 -11.55 11.81 -5.11
C THR A 66 -11.88 10.56 -5.92
N GLU A 67 -13.10 10.43 -6.42
CA GLU A 67 -13.55 9.28 -7.23
C GLU A 67 -12.72 9.15 -8.51
N LYS A 68 -12.44 10.28 -9.19
CA LYS A 68 -11.60 10.29 -10.40
C LYS A 68 -10.17 9.87 -10.09
N GLN A 69 -9.63 10.27 -8.94
CA GLN A 69 -8.31 9.83 -8.52
C GLN A 69 -8.30 8.31 -8.31
N GLN A 70 -9.27 7.79 -7.56
CA GLN A 70 -9.38 6.36 -7.29
C GLN A 70 -9.57 5.53 -8.57
N ASP A 71 -10.38 6.00 -9.52
CA ASP A 71 -10.65 5.29 -10.78
C ASP A 71 -9.39 5.13 -11.63
N LEU A 72 -8.55 6.16 -11.70
CA LEU A 72 -7.25 6.04 -12.36
C LEU A 72 -6.36 5.03 -11.63
N VAL A 73 -6.21 5.18 -10.31
CA VAL A 73 -5.35 4.32 -9.50
C VAL A 73 -5.75 2.86 -9.65
N ARG A 74 -7.05 2.54 -9.56
CA ARG A 74 -7.57 1.18 -9.79
C ARG A 74 -7.22 0.66 -11.18
N ARG A 75 -7.35 1.48 -12.21
CA ARG A 75 -7.04 1.08 -13.60
C ARG A 75 -5.55 0.81 -13.81
N VAL A 76 -4.68 1.66 -13.27
CA VAL A 76 -3.23 1.56 -13.43
C VAL A 76 -2.67 0.38 -12.65
N ILE A 77 -3.12 0.18 -11.41
CA ILE A 77 -2.74 -1.01 -10.62
C ILE A 77 -3.30 -2.28 -11.26
N GLY A 78 -4.58 -2.26 -11.67
CA GLY A 78 -5.24 -3.40 -12.31
C GLY A 78 -4.61 -3.82 -13.64
N SER A 79 -3.87 -2.93 -14.31
CA SER A 79 -3.11 -3.24 -15.52
C SER A 79 -1.67 -3.72 -15.26
N GLY A 80 -1.26 -3.85 -14.00
CA GLY A 80 0.04 -4.40 -13.61
C GLY A 80 1.14 -3.36 -13.30
N HIS A 81 0.82 -2.06 -13.30
CA HIS A 81 1.81 -0.99 -13.00
C HIS A 81 1.96 -0.78 -11.49
N GLY A 82 2.43 -1.82 -10.79
CA GLY A 82 2.60 -1.83 -9.33
C GLY A 82 3.62 -0.80 -8.80
N SER A 83 4.56 -0.34 -9.63
CA SER A 83 5.54 0.69 -9.25
C SER A 83 4.89 1.98 -8.75
N THR A 84 3.67 2.29 -9.21
CA THR A 84 2.95 3.50 -8.82
C THR A 84 2.53 3.54 -7.34
N ILE A 85 2.40 2.40 -6.67
CA ILE A 85 2.08 2.33 -5.23
C ILE A 85 3.33 2.22 -4.34
N GLU A 86 4.52 2.08 -4.92
CA GLU A 86 5.78 2.00 -4.16
C GLU A 86 6.20 3.35 -3.55
N HIS A 87 5.50 4.43 -3.89
CA HIS A 87 5.73 5.77 -3.37
C HIS A 87 5.16 6.02 -1.97
N VAL A 88 4.41 5.07 -1.39
CA VAL A 88 3.87 5.16 -0.02
C VAL A 88 4.46 4.06 0.87
N VAL A 89 4.56 4.32 2.18
CA VAL A 89 5.21 3.40 3.11
C VAL A 89 4.38 3.22 4.38
N PHE A 90 4.25 1.98 4.83
CA PHE A 90 3.64 1.64 6.11
C PHE A 90 4.68 0.94 6.99
N SER A 91 4.81 1.37 8.24
CA SER A 91 5.72 0.80 9.23
C SER A 91 4.94 0.23 10.39
N PHE A 92 5.27 -1.00 10.80
CA PHE A 92 4.61 -1.72 11.90
C PHE A 92 5.64 -2.20 12.92
N ALA A 93 5.22 -2.37 14.18
CA ALA A 93 5.99 -3.03 15.24
C ALA A 93 5.11 -3.95 16.08
#